data_AF-G2GYT0-F1
#
_entry.id   AF-G2GYT0-F1
#
_cell.length_a   1.000
_cell.length_b   1.000
_cell.length_c   1.000
_cell.angle_alpha   90.00
_cell.angle_beta   90.00
_cell.angle_gamma   90.00
#
_symmetry.space_group_name_H-M   'P 1'
#
loop_
_entity.id
_entity.type
_entity.pdbx_description
1 polymer ?
#
loop_
_entity_poly.entity_id
_entity_poly.type
_entity_poly.pdbx_seq_one_letter_code
_entity_poly.pdbx_strand_id
1 'polypeptide(L)'
;MVKKLLKFSGGDTRDSSNNTEAKIPGLGSLPWIGGLFRYRQGASANTVRVFLIQPREIEGALSRDASDIAGEMVKDLNAEPLQDWMRNYMDSQKWT
;
A
#
# COMPACT_ATOMS: atom_id res chain seq x y z
N MET A 1 -8.26 -26.01 28.07
CA MET A 1 -7.02 -25.59 27.37
C MET A 1 -7.17 -25.90 25.89
N VAL A 2 -7.60 -24.93 25.07
CA VAL A 2 -7.88 -25.15 23.65
C VAL A 2 -6.79 -24.48 22.83
N LYS A 3 -5.96 -25.28 22.16
CA LYS A 3 -4.90 -24.79 21.27
C LYS A 3 -5.53 -24.29 19.98
N LYS A 4 -5.35 -22.99 19.70
CA LYS A 4 -5.78 -22.33 18.46
C LYS A 4 -4.72 -22.56 17.38
N LEU A 5 -5.08 -23.33 16.35
CA LEU A 5 -4.25 -23.54 15.17
C LEU A 5 -4.42 -22.36 14.21
N LEU A 6 -3.37 -21.57 14.02
CA LEU A 6 -3.28 -20.61 12.91
C LEU A 6 -3.09 -21.41 11.61
N LYS A 7 -4.13 -21.42 10.76
CA LYS A 7 -4.12 -22.10 9.44
C LYS A 7 -3.73 -21.07 8.38
N PHE A 8 -2.56 -21.22 7.77
CA PHE A 8 -2.13 -20.42 6.62
C PHE A 8 -2.85 -20.92 5.35
N SER A 9 -3.70 -20.10 4.75
CA SER A 9 -4.49 -20.44 3.55
C SER A 9 -3.87 -19.80 2.30
N GLY A 10 -2.64 -20.21 1.96
CA GLY A 10 -2.02 -19.97 0.65
C GLY A 10 -1.48 -18.55 0.40
N GLY A 11 -0.36 -18.49 -0.32
CA GLY A 11 0.19 -17.28 -0.92
C GLY A 11 0.57 -17.59 -2.38
N ASP A 12 0.24 -16.69 -3.29
CA ASP A 12 0.63 -16.78 -4.71
C ASP A 12 2.01 -16.15 -4.86
N THR A 13 3.05 -16.98 -5.05
CA THR A 13 4.40 -16.51 -5.38
C THR A 13 4.54 -16.51 -6.89
N ARG A 14 4.30 -15.35 -7.50
CA ARG A 14 4.48 -15.19 -8.96
C ARG A 14 5.92 -14.79 -9.22
N ASP A 15 6.72 -15.75 -9.70
CA ASP A 15 8.06 -15.47 -10.23
C ASP A 15 7.94 -15.18 -11.73
N SER A 16 8.39 -14.00 -12.14
CA SER A 16 8.42 -13.56 -13.54
C SER A 16 9.84 -13.12 -13.88
N SER A 17 10.51 -13.95 -14.68
CA SER A 17 11.83 -13.66 -15.25
C SER A 17 11.68 -13.36 -16.73
N ASN A 18 11.87 -12.10 -17.13
CA ASN A 18 11.82 -11.68 -18.53
C ASN A 18 13.23 -11.23 -18.95
N ASN A 19 13.85 -11.99 -19.86
CA ASN A 19 15.18 -11.69 -20.40
C ASN A 19 15.06 -11.36 -21.88
N THR A 20 15.24 -10.08 -22.22
CA THR A 20 15.18 -9.60 -23.61
C THR A 20 16.59 -9.26 -24.08
N GLU A 21 17.08 -10.00 -25.09
CA GLU A 21 18.34 -9.70 -25.78
C GLU A 21 18.06 -9.19 -27.19
N ALA A 22 18.53 -7.98 -27.50
CA ALA A 22 18.47 -7.41 -28.85
C ALA A 22 19.90 -7.01 -29.29
N LYS A 23 20.26 -7.28 -30.55
CA LYS A 23 21.58 -6.92 -31.08
C LYS A 23 21.48 -6.50 -32.55
N ILE A 24 22.36 -5.61 -32.97
CA ILE A 24 22.53 -5.27 -34.38
C ILE A 24 23.24 -6.45 -35.09
N PRO A 25 22.64 -7.07 -36.13
CA PRO A 25 23.28 -8.16 -36.87
C PRO A 25 24.64 -7.75 -37.45
N GLY A 26 25.62 -8.65 -37.43
CA GLY A 26 27.00 -8.39 -37.89
C GLY A 26 27.86 -7.66 -36.87
N LEU A 27 27.52 -6.41 -36.54
CA LEU A 27 28.30 -5.58 -35.60
C LEU A 27 28.22 -6.08 -34.16
N GLY A 28 27.08 -6.63 -33.76
CA GLY A 28 26.89 -7.19 -32.44
C GLY A 28 27.68 -8.47 -32.18
N SER A 29 28.23 -9.17 -33.19
CA SER A 29 28.98 -10.42 -32.99
C SER A 29 30.49 -10.26 -32.81
N LEU A 30 31.04 -9.04 -32.91
CA LEU A 30 32.48 -8.85 -32.80
C LEU A 30 33.00 -9.15 -31.37
N PRO A 31 34.11 -9.90 -31.24
CA PRO A 31 34.64 -10.34 -29.94
C PRO A 31 35.14 -9.18 -29.06
N TRP A 32 35.55 -8.06 -29.66
CA TRP A 32 36.11 -6.91 -28.93
C TRP A 32 35.13 -5.75 -28.78
N ILE A 33 34.38 -5.40 -29.83
CA ILE A 33 33.48 -4.22 -29.84
C ILE A 33 31.99 -4.55 -29.90
N GLY A 34 31.62 -5.83 -30.05
CA GLY A 34 30.24 -6.24 -30.22
C GLY A 34 29.34 -5.94 -29.01
N GLY A 35 29.93 -5.68 -27.84
CA GLY A 35 29.20 -5.28 -26.63
C GLY A 35 28.49 -3.94 -26.73
N LEU A 36 29.02 -2.97 -27.51
CA LEU A 36 28.40 -1.64 -27.68
C LEU A 36 27.10 -1.70 -28.51
N PHE A 37 26.94 -2.75 -29.32
CA PHE A 37 25.82 -2.94 -30.24
C PHE A 37 24.83 -4.00 -29.74
N ARG A 38 24.93 -4.41 -28.47
CA ARG A 38 24.03 -5.34 -27.79
C ARG A 38 23.25 -4.61 -26.71
N TYR A 39 21.95 -4.83 -26.66
CA TYR A 39 21.05 -4.41 -25.60
C TYR A 39 20.55 -5.64 -24.85
N ARG A 40 20.71 -5.63 -23.52
CA ARG A 40 20.21 -6.67 -22.63
C ARG A 40 19.35 -6.01 -21.57
N GLN A 41 18.13 -6.49 -21.41
CA GLN A 41 17.24 -6.05 -20.34
C GLN A 41 16.72 -7.27 -19.60
N GLY A 42 17.12 -7.39 -18.34
CA GLY A 42 16.58 -8.37 -17.40
C GLY A 42 15.60 -7.67 -16.47
N ALA A 43 14.35 -8.15 -16.44
CA ALA A 43 13.37 -7.73 -15.45
C ALA A 43 13.02 -8.95 -14.58
N SER A 44 13.27 -8.84 -13.27
CA SER A 44 12.88 -9.83 -12.27
C SER A 44 11.93 -9.15 -11.28
N ALA A 45 10.73 -9.72 -11.13
CA ALA A 45 9.73 -9.23 -10.18
C ALA A 45 9.28 -10.38 -9.28
N ASN A 46 9.54 -10.24 -7.97
CA ASN A 46 9.12 -11.20 -6.95
C ASN A 46 8.07 -10.52 -6.05
N THR A 47 6.82 -10.97 -6.13
CA THR A 47 5.71 -10.42 -5.35
C THR A 47 5.12 -11.50 -4.45
N VAL A 48 5.01 -11.18 -3.15
CA VAL A 48 4.35 -12.03 -2.15
C VAL A 48 3.18 -11.25 -1.55
N ARG A 49 1.98 -11.81 -1.64
CA ARG A 49 0.76 -11.27 -1.01
C ARG A 49 0.27 -12.24 0.06
N VAL A 50 0.10 -11.76 1.29
CA VAL A 50 -0.37 -12.57 2.43
C VAL A 50 -1.62 -11.92 3.01
N PHE A 51 -2.66 -12.73 3.21
CA PHE A 51 -3.89 -12.32 3.90
C PHE A 51 -3.97 -13.05 5.24
N LEU A 52 -3.89 -12.30 6.34
CA LEU A 52 -3.98 -12.84 7.70
C LEU A 52 -5.38 -12.61 8.25
N ILE A 53 -6.01 -13.68 8.75
CA ILE A 53 -7.28 -13.60 9.48
C ILE A 53 -7.02 -14.03 10.92
N GLN A 54 -7.31 -13.13 11.87
CA GLN A 54 -7.23 -13.44 13.29
C GLN A 54 -8.63 -13.49 13.90
N PRO A 55 -9.21 -14.70 14.08
CA PRO A 55 -10.45 -14.80 14.82
C PRO A 55 -10.20 -14.47 16.30
N ARG A 56 -11.08 -13.70 16.92
CA ARG A 56 -11.13 -13.49 18.38
C ARG A 56 -12.55 -13.67 18.88
N GLU A 57 -12.69 -14.22 20.07
CA GLU A 57 -13.97 -14.29 20.78
C GLU A 57 -14.25 -12.93 21.43
N ILE A 58 -15.50 -12.49 21.36
CA ILE A 58 -15.95 -11.22 21.96
C ILE A 58 -16.83 -11.60 23.14
N GLU A 59 -16.27 -11.55 24.34
CA GLU A 59 -16.93 -12.01 25.58
C GLU A 59 -17.78 -10.92 26.26
N GLY A 60 -17.78 -9.68 25.76
CA GLY A 60 -18.50 -8.57 26.38
C GLY A 60 -18.65 -7.34 25.48
N ALA A 61 -19.51 -6.42 25.92
CA ALA A 61 -19.68 -5.12 25.31
C ALA A 61 -18.38 -4.31 25.38
N LEU A 62 -18.21 -3.34 24.47
CA LEU A 62 -17.09 -2.41 24.54
C LEU A 62 -17.12 -1.68 25.89
N SER A 63 -15.95 -1.44 26.48
CA SER A 63 -15.81 -0.71 27.75
C SER A 63 -16.31 0.74 27.69
N ARG A 64 -16.50 1.27 26.49
CA ARG A 64 -17.00 2.62 26.22
C ARG A 64 -18.03 2.54 25.10
N ASP A 65 -19.10 3.31 25.20
CA ASP A 65 -20.15 3.32 24.19
C ASP A 65 -19.60 3.90 22.85
N ALA A 66 -20.08 3.36 21.74
CA ALA A 66 -19.74 3.83 20.41
C ALA A 66 -20.16 5.28 20.18
N SER A 67 -21.26 5.72 20.83
CA SER A 67 -21.74 7.09 20.78
C SER A 67 -20.73 8.08 21.37
N ASP A 68 -20.11 7.74 22.50
CA ASP A 68 -19.08 8.56 23.16
C ASP A 68 -17.81 8.67 22.31
N ILE A 69 -17.41 7.57 21.67
CA ILE A 69 -16.23 7.53 20.78
C ILE A 69 -16.47 8.37 19.52
N ALA A 70 -17.65 8.23 18.91
CA ALA A 70 -18.03 9.03 17.75
C ALA A 70 -18.10 10.53 18.10
N GLY A 71 -18.65 10.87 19.27
CA GLY A 71 -18.72 12.24 19.77
C GLY A 71 -17.35 12.87 20.01
N GLU A 72 -16.38 12.11 20.52
CA GLU A 72 -15.00 12.58 20.69
C GLU A 72 -14.30 12.83 19.35
N MET A 73 -14.40 11.89 18.39
CA MET A 73 -13.87 12.10 17.04
C MET A 73 -14.46 13.35 16.36
N VAL A 74 -15.76 13.60 16.51
CA VAL A 74 -16.39 14.80 15.94
C VAL A 74 -15.89 16.08 16.62
N LYS A 75 -15.63 16.06 17.93
CA LYS A 75 -15.07 17.22 18.64
C LYS A 75 -13.65 17.53 18.17
N ASP A 76 -12.81 16.50 18.02
CA ASP A 76 -11.43 16.65 17.55
C ASP A 76 -11.39 17.21 16.12
N LEU A 77 -12.27 16.71 15.23
CA LEU A 77 -12.40 17.24 13.87
C LEU A 77 -12.85 18.70 13.84
N ASN A 78 -13.71 19.14 14.79
CA ASN A 78 -14.16 20.53 14.88
C ASN A 78 -13.13 21.44 15.54
N ALA A 79 -12.18 20.89 16.32
CA ALA A 79 -11.08 21.63 16.95
C ALA A 79 -9.87 21.83 16.00
N GLU A 80 -9.95 21.33 14.76
CA GLU A 80 -8.92 21.49 13.75
C GLU A 80 -8.76 22.97 13.31
N PRO A 81 -7.54 23.52 13.30
CA PRO A 81 -7.26 24.90 12.89
C PRO A 81 -7.75 25.26 11.47
N LEU A 82 -7.88 24.25 10.61
CA LEU A 82 -8.39 24.38 9.24
C LEU A 82 -9.87 24.75 9.19
N GLN A 83 -10.70 24.21 10.10
CA GLN A 83 -12.11 24.58 10.17
C GLN A 83 -12.28 26.02 10.66
N ASP A 84 -11.50 26.43 11.65
CA ASP A 84 -11.49 27.81 12.14
C ASP A 84 -11.06 28.79 11.05
N TRP A 85 -10.02 28.45 10.28
CA TRP A 85 -9.59 29.26 9.14
C TRP A 85 -10.71 29.40 8.08
N MET A 86 -11.38 28.29 7.73
CA MET A 86 -12.48 28.32 6.75
C MET A 86 -13.67 29.17 7.24
N ARG A 87 -14.03 29.03 8.52
CA ARG A 87 -15.09 29.84 9.15
C ARG A 87 -14.76 31.32 9.12
N ASN A 88 -13.55 31.68 9.56
CA ASN A 88 -13.08 33.06 9.56
C ASN A 88 -13.03 33.65 8.13
N TYR A 89 -12.62 32.86 7.14
CA TYR A 89 -12.62 33.29 5.74
C TYR A 89 -14.04 33.56 5.22
N MET A 90 -14.98 32.64 5.43
CA MET A 90 -16.39 32.84 5.03
C MET A 90 -17.01 34.06 5.72
N ASP A 91 -16.70 34.27 7.00
CA ASP A 91 -17.17 35.45 7.73
C ASP A 91 -16.60 36.76 7.20
N SER A 92 -15.36 36.76 6.70
CA SER A 92 -14.76 37.96 6.10
C SER A 92 -15.44 38.39 4.80
N GLN A 93 -16.01 37.43 4.05
CA GLN A 93 -16.70 37.69 2.78
C GLN A 93 -18.11 38.26 2.94
N LYS A 94 -18.73 38.12 4.12
CA LYS A 94 -20.09 38.63 4.34
C LYS A 94 -20.15 40.16 4.51
N TRP A 95 -19.00 40.81 4.69
CA TRP A 95 -18.87 42.26 4.95
C TRP A 95 -18.24 43.04 3.80
N THR A 96 -18.05 42.40 2.65
CA THR A 96 -17.75 43.01 1.34
C THR A 96 -18.98 42.96 0.46
#